data_AF-A0A822YR71-F1
#
_entry.id   AF-A0A822YR71-F1
#
_cell.length_a   1.000
_cell.length_b   1.000
_cell.length_c   1.000
_cell.angle_alpha   90.00
_cell.angle_beta   90.00
_cell.angle_gamma   90.00
#
_symmetry.space_group_name_H-M   'P 1'
#
loop_
_entity.id
_entity.type
_entity.pdbx_description
1 polymer ?
#
loop_
_entity_poly.entity_id
_entity_poly.type
_entity_poly.pdbx_seq_one_letter_code
_entity_poly.pdbx_strand_id
1 'polypeptide(L)'
;MPGWHPGPFLQDIPSFVNGEVRLLKHDNSIVAEDHLDKRWEEATNEVVDEIIFLSKHTAVSNRPALTVHPIGIPHLREDDVPPQGGKPGWAAPPSPRIGPWLRLLKKIAESHNLIPEFEVTLEGTHHGPVTNSPTMFLEIGSTAEYWKRQDAAQAIALVGFLS
;
A
#
# COMPACT_ATOMS: atom_id res chain seq x y z
N MET A 1 20.16 4.29 0.21
CA MET A 1 19.24 4.63 1.30
C MET A 1 19.98 4.33 2.60
N PRO A 2 20.26 5.33 3.47
CA PRO A 2 20.96 5.07 4.73
C PRO A 2 20.19 4.03 5.56
N GLY A 3 20.90 3.08 6.17
CA GLY A 3 20.32 2.08 7.08
C GLY A 3 19.65 0.86 6.45
N TRP A 4 19.55 0.79 5.12
CA TRP A 4 18.98 -0.38 4.44
C TRP A 4 20.04 -1.41 4.06
N HIS A 5 19.78 -2.67 4.37
CA HIS A 5 20.63 -3.81 4.05
C HIS A 5 19.83 -4.90 3.31
N PRO A 6 20.46 -5.72 2.46
CA PRO A 6 19.78 -6.88 1.85
C PRO A 6 19.22 -7.82 2.93
N GLY A 7 17.97 -8.25 2.75
CA GLY A 7 17.29 -9.23 3.62
C GLY A 7 17.15 -10.61 2.97
N PRO A 8 16.40 -11.53 3.60
CA PRO A 8 16.09 -12.83 3.01
C PRO A 8 15.18 -12.67 1.79
N PHE A 9 15.26 -13.59 0.84
CA PHE A 9 14.30 -13.62 -0.27
C PHE A 9 12.99 -14.25 0.21
N LEU A 10 11.87 -13.67 -0.19
CA LEU A 10 10.58 -14.34 -0.11
C LEU A 10 10.27 -14.94 -1.48
N GLN A 11 10.56 -16.24 -1.65
CA GLN A 11 10.55 -16.87 -2.97
C GLN A 11 11.53 -16.12 -3.91
N ASP A 12 11.05 -15.52 -5.00
CA ASP A 12 11.87 -14.71 -5.92
C ASP A 12 11.85 -13.20 -5.60
N ILE A 13 11.17 -12.79 -4.53
CA ILE A 13 11.01 -11.38 -4.14
C ILE A 13 12.20 -10.96 -3.27
N PRO A 14 13.08 -10.05 -3.74
CA PRO A 14 14.12 -9.49 -2.89
C PRO A 14 13.51 -8.65 -1.77
N SER A 15 14.07 -8.79 -0.57
CA SER A 15 13.73 -7.94 0.57
C SER A 15 14.92 -7.09 1.04
N PHE A 16 14.60 -6.02 1.75
CA PHE A 16 15.55 -5.13 2.40
C PHE A 16 15.12 -4.89 3.84
N VAL A 17 16.10 -4.74 4.72
CA VAL A 17 15.92 -4.62 6.17
C VAL A 17 16.42 -3.27 6.64
N ASN A 18 15.63 -2.61 7.50
CA ASN A 18 16.03 -1.43 8.25
C ASN A 18 15.33 -1.44 9.63
N GLY A 19 16.06 -1.81 10.67
CA GLY A 19 15.47 -2.00 12.01
C GLY A 19 14.37 -3.05 12.00
N GLU A 20 13.16 -2.67 12.42
CA GLU A 20 11.96 -3.51 12.43
C GLU A 20 11.17 -3.43 11.10
N VAL A 21 11.61 -2.60 10.15
CA VAL A 21 10.94 -2.45 8.86
C VAL A 21 11.54 -3.43 7.84
N ARG A 22 10.66 -4.07 7.08
CA ARG A 22 10.97 -4.91 5.92
C ARG A 22 10.39 -4.27 4.68
N LEU A 23 11.18 -4.16 3.62
CA LEU A 23 10.73 -3.71 2.31
C LEU A 23 10.88 -4.85 1.32
N LEU A 24 9.77 -5.31 0.76
CA LEU A 24 9.76 -6.29 -0.30
C LEU A 24 9.56 -5.56 -1.63
N LYS A 25 10.36 -5.92 -2.65
CA LYS A 25 10.31 -5.29 -3.96
C LYS A 25 10.10 -6.34 -5.05
N HIS A 26 8.99 -6.25 -5.76
CA HIS A 26 8.71 -7.09 -6.92
C HIS A 26 8.01 -6.29 -8.02
N ASP A 27 8.01 -6.84 -9.23
CA ASP A 27 7.28 -6.30 -10.38
C ASP A 27 5.93 -7.01 -10.62
N ASN A 28 5.56 -7.95 -9.74
CA ASN A 28 4.28 -8.64 -9.76
C ASN A 28 3.12 -7.73 -9.32
N SER A 29 1.90 -8.13 -9.65
CA SER A 29 0.68 -7.46 -9.21
C SER A 29 0.50 -7.59 -7.70
N ILE A 30 0.45 -6.46 -6.98
CA ILE A 30 0.28 -6.45 -5.51
C ILE A 30 -1.04 -7.12 -5.08
N VAL A 31 -2.11 -6.99 -5.88
CA VAL A 31 -3.40 -7.64 -5.58
C VAL A 31 -3.36 -9.17 -5.68
N ALA A 32 -2.26 -9.75 -6.18
CA ALA A 32 -2.03 -11.19 -6.22
C ALA A 32 -1.19 -11.70 -5.05
N GLU A 33 -0.72 -10.81 -4.15
CA GLU A 33 0.13 -11.17 -3.02
C GLU A 33 -0.68 -11.63 -1.80
N ASP A 34 -1.61 -12.56 -2.03
CA ASP A 34 -2.41 -13.16 -0.95
C ASP A 34 -1.49 -13.78 0.13
N HIS A 35 -1.90 -13.62 1.38
CA HIS A 35 -1.25 -14.13 2.58
C HIS A 35 0.22 -13.72 2.69
N LEU A 36 0.57 -12.51 2.26
CA LEU A 36 1.94 -12.00 2.29
C LEU A 36 2.56 -12.04 3.68
N ASP A 37 1.79 -11.65 4.70
CA ASP A 37 2.15 -11.77 6.11
C ASP A 37 2.53 -13.20 6.47
N LYS A 38 1.61 -14.15 6.24
CA LYS A 38 1.83 -15.56 6.58
C LYS A 38 3.03 -16.14 5.83
N ARG A 39 3.16 -15.85 4.54
CA ARG A 39 4.30 -16.32 3.74
C ARG A 39 5.63 -15.78 4.29
N TRP A 40 5.66 -14.52 4.74
CA TRP A 40 6.82 -13.93 5.38
C TRP A 40 7.14 -14.60 6.72
N GLU A 41 6.13 -14.75 7.58
CA GLU A 41 6.27 -15.41 8.90
C GLU A 41 6.79 -16.83 8.76
N GLU A 42 6.25 -17.61 7.81
CA GLU A 42 6.69 -18.98 7.53
C GLU A 42 8.14 -19.05 7.02
N ALA A 43 8.55 -18.09 6.20
CA ALA A 43 9.90 -18.07 5.61
C ALA A 43 10.97 -17.57 6.57
N THR A 44 10.62 -16.71 7.53
CA THR A 44 11.60 -15.95 8.33
C THR A 44 11.46 -16.16 9.83
N ASN A 45 10.33 -16.69 10.31
CA ASN A 45 9.90 -16.68 11.71
C ASN A 45 9.74 -15.27 12.32
N GLU A 46 9.67 -14.21 11.51
CA GLU A 46 9.39 -12.86 11.97
C GLU A 46 7.89 -12.58 11.90
N VAL A 47 7.27 -12.23 13.04
CA VAL A 47 5.86 -11.84 13.13
C VAL A 47 5.61 -10.54 12.36
N VAL A 48 4.52 -10.48 11.61
CA VAL A 48 4.12 -9.30 10.83
C VAL A 48 3.03 -8.53 11.55
N ASP A 49 3.39 -7.41 12.16
CA ASP A 49 2.43 -6.55 12.88
C ASP A 49 1.54 -5.70 11.95
N GLU A 50 2.04 -5.34 10.77
CA GLU A 50 1.34 -4.44 9.84
C GLU A 50 1.91 -4.57 8.41
N ILE A 51 1.05 -4.39 7.40
CA ILE A 51 1.45 -4.32 5.99
C ILE A 51 1.02 -2.98 5.39
N ILE A 52 1.95 -2.30 4.73
CA ILE A 52 1.68 -1.10 3.93
C ILE A 52 2.03 -1.40 2.48
N PHE A 53 1.02 -1.43 1.61
CA PHE A 53 1.24 -1.58 0.18
C PHE A 53 1.45 -0.21 -0.47
N LEU A 54 2.65 0.01 -1.01
CA LEU A 54 2.98 1.16 -1.85
C LEU A 54 2.66 0.82 -3.31
N SER A 55 1.63 1.45 -3.86
CA SER A 55 1.02 1.01 -5.12
C SER A 55 0.62 2.18 -6.03
N LYS A 56 0.10 1.84 -7.21
CA LYS A 56 -0.43 2.75 -8.20
C LYS A 56 -1.95 2.66 -8.18
N HIS A 57 -2.61 3.82 -8.15
CA HIS A 57 -4.04 3.93 -8.33
C HIS A 57 -4.39 4.24 -9.80
N THR A 58 -5.47 3.67 -10.32
CA THR A 58 -6.07 4.04 -11.62
C THR A 58 -7.52 4.49 -11.44
N ALA A 59 -7.84 5.72 -11.87
CA ALA A 59 -9.20 6.26 -11.86
C ALA A 59 -9.67 6.64 -13.25
N VAL A 60 -10.94 6.34 -13.58
CA VAL A 60 -11.59 6.79 -14.84
C VAL A 60 -11.58 8.30 -14.98
N SER A 61 -11.63 9.04 -13.87
CA SER A 61 -11.60 10.50 -13.85
C SER A 61 -10.26 11.08 -14.33
N ASN A 62 -9.19 10.28 -14.36
CA ASN A 62 -7.81 10.69 -14.59
C ASN A 62 -7.30 11.82 -13.67
N ARG A 63 -8.03 12.13 -12.59
CA ARG A 63 -7.60 13.14 -11.62
C ARG A 63 -6.41 12.60 -10.83
N PRO A 64 -5.30 13.34 -10.74
CA PRO A 64 -4.18 12.96 -9.90
C PRO A 64 -4.60 12.94 -8.43
N ALA A 65 -4.21 11.88 -7.73
CA ALA A 65 -4.56 11.69 -6.34
C ALA A 65 -3.43 11.00 -5.58
N LEU A 66 -3.31 11.32 -4.29
CA LEU A 66 -2.54 10.56 -3.31
C LEU A 66 -3.56 9.96 -2.35
N THR A 67 -3.69 8.64 -2.39
CA THR A 67 -4.81 7.97 -1.73
C THR A 67 -4.35 7.04 -0.63
N VAL A 68 -5.24 6.85 0.34
CA VAL A 68 -5.05 5.92 1.46
C VAL A 68 -6.34 5.13 1.61
N HIS A 69 -6.26 3.79 1.68
CA HIS A 69 -7.48 3.02 1.87
C HIS A 69 -7.27 1.65 2.51
N PRO A 70 -8.29 1.14 3.23
CA PRO A 70 -8.33 -0.24 3.67
C PRO A 70 -8.55 -1.19 2.48
N ILE A 71 -8.23 -2.47 2.69
CA ILE A 71 -8.28 -3.49 1.64
C ILE A 71 -9.40 -4.50 1.90
N GLY A 72 -9.95 -5.08 0.85
CA GLY A 72 -11.01 -6.07 0.95
C GLY A 72 -12.16 -5.84 0.00
N ILE A 73 -13.04 -6.84 -0.10
CA ILE A 73 -14.20 -6.83 -0.98
C ILE A 73 -15.46 -7.22 -0.19
N PRO A 74 -15.86 -6.39 0.79
CA PRO A 74 -16.97 -6.71 1.69
C PRO A 74 -18.34 -6.70 1.00
N HIS A 75 -18.44 -6.12 -0.20
CA HIS A 75 -19.70 -5.92 -0.90
C HIS A 75 -20.11 -7.09 -1.81
N LEU A 76 -19.19 -8.01 -2.13
CA LEU A 76 -19.48 -9.18 -2.96
C LEU A 76 -19.98 -10.36 -2.14
N ARG A 77 -20.80 -11.21 -2.77
CA ARG A 77 -21.28 -12.48 -2.21
C ARG A 77 -20.25 -13.60 -2.41
N GLU A 78 -20.36 -14.65 -1.62
CA GLU A 78 -19.37 -15.75 -1.59
C GLU A 78 -19.11 -16.41 -2.96
N ASP A 79 -20.14 -16.48 -3.82
CA ASP A 79 -20.05 -17.07 -5.17
C ASP A 79 -19.57 -16.08 -6.25
N ASP A 80 -19.38 -14.80 -5.91
CA ASP A 80 -18.91 -13.80 -6.87
C ASP A 80 -17.40 -13.95 -7.12
N VAL A 81 -16.93 -13.55 -8.31
CA VAL A 81 -15.50 -13.53 -8.64
C VAL A 81 -14.98 -12.09 -8.53
N PRO A 82 -14.03 -11.81 -7.62
CA PRO A 82 -13.39 -10.52 -7.53
C PRO A 82 -12.65 -10.13 -8.81
N PRO A 83 -12.86 -8.91 -9.34
CA PRO A 83 -12.15 -8.48 -10.54
C PRO A 83 -10.67 -8.14 -10.29
N GLN A 84 -10.27 -7.88 -9.05
CA GLN A 84 -8.95 -7.33 -8.69
C GLN A 84 -8.36 -8.05 -7.46
N GLY A 85 -8.32 -9.39 -7.50
CA GLY A 85 -7.76 -10.22 -6.42
C GLY A 85 -8.59 -10.20 -5.14
N GLY A 86 -8.18 -10.96 -4.11
CA GLY A 86 -8.86 -11.03 -2.83
C GLY A 86 -10.00 -12.07 -2.75
N LYS A 87 -10.76 -12.01 -1.65
CA LYS A 87 -11.88 -12.93 -1.35
C LYS A 87 -13.19 -12.15 -1.22
N PRO A 88 -14.32 -12.61 -1.81
CA PRO A 88 -15.63 -12.00 -1.61
C PRO A 88 -16.07 -12.01 -0.14
N GLY A 89 -16.79 -10.98 0.28
CA GLY A 89 -17.33 -10.87 1.63
C GLY A 89 -16.27 -10.72 2.73
N TRP A 90 -15.02 -10.40 2.36
CA TRP A 90 -13.88 -10.34 3.26
C TRP A 90 -13.20 -8.97 3.22
N ALA A 91 -12.62 -8.56 4.35
CA ALA A 91 -11.73 -7.40 4.43
C ALA A 91 -10.66 -7.62 5.51
N ALA A 92 -9.48 -7.04 5.31
CA ALA A 92 -8.42 -7.08 6.32
C ALA A 92 -8.79 -6.19 7.52
N PRO A 93 -8.23 -6.45 8.71
CA PRO A 93 -8.19 -5.42 9.74
C PRO A 93 -7.56 -4.14 9.16
N PRO A 94 -8.21 -2.98 9.25
CA PRO A 94 -7.63 -1.75 8.70
C PRO A 94 -6.41 -1.34 9.53
N SER A 95 -5.36 -0.87 8.86
CA SER A 95 -4.23 -0.25 9.55
C SER A 95 -4.71 0.90 10.45
N PRO A 96 -4.26 0.97 11.72
CA PRO A 96 -4.56 2.10 12.60
C PRO A 96 -3.94 3.42 12.11
N ARG A 97 -3.02 3.37 11.14
CA ARG A 97 -2.32 4.53 10.58
C ARG A 97 -3.11 5.27 9.52
N ILE A 98 -4.18 4.70 8.93
CA ILE A 98 -4.95 5.33 7.84
C ILE A 98 -5.31 6.79 8.17
N GLY A 99 -5.91 7.04 9.33
CA GLY A 99 -6.31 8.39 9.75
C GLY A 99 -5.11 9.33 9.98
N PRO A 100 -4.13 8.97 10.85
CA PRO A 100 -2.91 9.74 11.05
C PRO A 100 -2.14 10.03 9.76
N TRP A 101 -1.96 9.05 8.89
CA TRP A 101 -1.18 9.15 7.66
C TRP A 101 -1.90 9.98 6.59
N LEU A 102 -3.22 9.90 6.46
CA LEU A 102 -3.97 10.81 5.58
C LEU A 102 -3.71 12.28 5.96
N ARG A 103 -3.76 12.60 7.27
CA ARG A 103 -3.50 13.97 7.76
C ARG A 103 -2.05 14.39 7.54
N LEU A 104 -1.10 13.48 7.76
CA LEU A 104 0.32 13.75 7.54
C LEU A 104 0.63 13.95 6.05
N LEU A 105 0.10 13.07 5.19
CA LEU A 105 0.22 13.14 3.74
C LEU A 105 -0.33 14.46 3.21
N LYS A 106 -1.48 14.92 3.72
CA LYS A 106 -2.04 16.21 3.35
C LYS A 106 -1.09 17.36 3.69
N LYS A 107 -0.54 17.41 4.91
CA LYS A 107 0.41 18.44 5.32
C LYS A 107 1.68 18.45 4.45
N ILE A 108 2.20 17.27 4.13
CA ILE A 108 3.38 17.12 3.27
C ILE A 108 3.04 17.58 1.84
N ALA A 109 1.90 17.16 1.30
CA ALA A 109 1.46 17.59 -0.03
C ALA A 109 1.30 19.12 -0.13
N GLU A 110 0.77 19.76 0.92
CA GLU A 110 0.70 21.23 1.03
C GLU A 110 2.11 21.85 1.04
N SER A 111 3.02 21.37 1.89
CA SER A 111 4.37 21.95 2.00
C SER A 111 5.26 21.71 0.78
N HIS A 112 4.95 20.70 -0.03
CA HIS A 112 5.66 20.36 -1.26
C HIS A 112 4.96 20.89 -2.53
N ASN A 113 3.92 21.74 -2.40
CA ASN A 113 3.17 22.33 -3.51
C ASN A 113 2.51 21.31 -4.45
N LEU A 114 2.13 20.14 -3.93
CA LEU A 114 1.40 19.13 -4.69
C LEU A 114 -0.11 19.46 -4.78
N ILE A 115 -0.61 20.35 -3.93
CA ILE A 115 -2.00 20.82 -3.95
C ILE A 115 -2.07 22.19 -4.64
N PRO A 116 -3.06 22.47 -5.52
CA PRO A 116 -4.28 21.70 -5.74
C PRO A 116 -4.19 20.68 -6.89
N GLU A 117 -3.00 20.40 -7.40
CA GLU A 117 -2.83 19.42 -8.48
C GLU A 117 -3.32 18.04 -8.03
N PHE A 118 -2.71 17.46 -7.01
CA PHE A 118 -3.12 16.20 -6.41
C PHE A 118 -4.23 16.37 -5.37
N GLU A 119 -5.28 15.56 -5.49
CA GLU A 119 -6.24 15.37 -4.40
C GLU A 119 -5.65 14.40 -3.36
N VAL A 120 -5.66 14.78 -2.07
CA VAL A 120 -5.29 13.86 -0.98
C VAL A 120 -6.56 13.34 -0.32
N THR A 121 -6.86 12.05 -0.48
CA THR A 121 -8.18 11.51 -0.12
C THR A 121 -8.18 10.05 0.32
N LEU A 122 -9.31 9.62 0.88
CA LEU A 122 -9.59 8.22 1.19
C LEU A 122 -10.32 7.56 0.03
N GLU A 123 -10.08 6.28 -0.16
CA GLU A 123 -10.93 5.44 -1.00
C GLU A 123 -11.73 4.45 -0.15
N GLY A 124 -12.78 3.89 -0.74
CA GLY A 124 -13.56 2.83 -0.11
C GLY A 124 -12.75 1.54 0.04
N THR A 125 -13.20 0.63 0.91
CA THR A 125 -12.62 -0.71 0.99
C THR A 125 -12.86 -1.46 -0.32
N HIS A 126 -11.81 -1.71 -1.08
CA HIS A 126 -11.90 -2.40 -2.35
C HIS A 126 -10.63 -3.22 -2.65
N HIS A 127 -10.82 -4.22 -3.52
CA HIS A 127 -9.83 -5.17 -4.05
C HIS A 127 -8.98 -5.94 -3.02
N GLY A 128 -8.23 -6.92 -3.52
CA GLY A 128 -7.27 -7.70 -2.72
C GLY A 128 -5.95 -6.96 -2.47
N PRO A 129 -4.94 -7.64 -1.92
CA PRO A 129 -4.88 -9.07 -1.63
C PRO A 129 -5.61 -9.46 -0.32
N VAL A 130 -5.62 -10.75 0.01
CA VAL A 130 -6.04 -11.28 1.31
C VAL A 130 -4.87 -11.22 2.30
N THR A 131 -5.07 -10.63 3.48
CA THR A 131 -4.07 -10.59 4.57
C THR A 131 -4.74 -10.85 5.92
N ASN A 132 -3.99 -11.20 6.95
CA ASN A 132 -4.49 -11.35 8.31
C ASN A 132 -4.05 -10.18 9.21
N SER A 133 -2.87 -9.62 8.96
CA SER A 133 -2.36 -8.45 9.70
C SER A 133 -3.05 -7.14 9.29
N PRO A 134 -3.09 -6.13 10.19
CA PRO A 134 -3.52 -4.78 9.85
C PRO A 134 -2.90 -4.28 8.55
N THR A 135 -3.72 -3.83 7.60
CA THR A 135 -3.24 -3.50 6.25
C THR A 135 -3.86 -2.23 5.70
N MET A 136 -3.10 -1.51 4.87
CA MET A 136 -3.60 -0.43 4.01
C MET A 136 -2.82 -0.32 2.70
N PHE A 137 -3.44 0.30 1.71
CA PHE A 137 -2.75 0.85 0.54
C PHE A 137 -2.44 2.33 0.75
N LEU A 138 -1.29 2.74 0.22
CA LEU A 138 -0.86 4.12 0.08
C LEU A 138 -0.40 4.31 -1.37
N GLU A 139 -1.18 5.07 -2.15
CA GLU A 139 -1.06 5.04 -3.61
C GLU A 139 -0.82 6.42 -4.24
N ILE A 140 -0.23 6.38 -5.44
CA ILE A 140 -0.15 7.52 -6.35
C ILE A 140 -1.04 7.21 -7.55
N GLY A 141 -1.95 8.13 -7.86
CA GLY A 141 -2.84 8.06 -9.01
C GLY A 141 -2.78 9.30 -9.90
N SER A 142 -3.40 9.29 -11.06
CA SER A 142 -4.21 8.18 -11.60
C SER A 142 -3.70 7.64 -12.94
N THR A 143 -2.56 8.15 -13.41
CA THR A 143 -1.99 7.83 -14.74
C THR A 143 -0.49 7.56 -14.66
N ALA A 144 0.06 6.96 -15.72
CA ALA A 144 1.49 6.69 -15.82
C ALA A 144 2.39 7.93 -15.75
N GLU A 145 1.86 9.10 -16.10
CA GLU A 145 2.54 10.38 -15.92
C GLU A 145 2.73 10.67 -14.41
N TYR A 146 1.66 10.57 -13.63
CA TYR A 146 1.68 10.84 -12.20
C TYR A 146 2.42 9.75 -11.40
N TRP A 147 2.34 8.48 -11.80
CA TRP A 147 3.09 7.40 -11.12
C TRP A 147 4.61 7.59 -11.16
N LYS A 148 5.12 8.38 -12.12
CA LYS A 148 6.56 8.64 -12.29
C LYS A 148 7.01 9.94 -11.60
N ARG A 149 6.08 10.74 -11.07
CA ARG A 149 6.37 12.00 -10.39
C ARG A 149 7.20 11.75 -9.13
N GLN A 150 8.44 12.23 -9.15
CA GLN A 150 9.40 11.99 -8.07
C GLN A 150 9.04 12.77 -6.79
N ASP A 151 8.45 13.96 -6.95
CA ASP A 151 7.91 14.76 -5.85
C ASP A 151 6.72 14.08 -5.15
N ALA A 152 5.81 13.44 -5.90
CA ALA A 152 4.75 12.62 -5.33
C ALA A 152 5.30 11.38 -4.60
N ALA A 153 6.24 10.66 -5.22
CA ALA A 153 6.91 9.52 -4.58
C ALA A 153 7.67 9.91 -3.30
N GLN A 154 8.31 11.09 -3.31
CA GLN A 154 8.97 11.64 -2.13
C GLN A 154 7.98 11.93 -1.01
N ALA A 155 6.80 12.50 -1.31
CA ALA A 155 5.76 12.74 -0.31
C ALA A 155 5.27 11.43 0.35
N ILE A 156 5.05 10.38 -0.45
CA ILE A 156 4.69 9.05 0.04
C ILE A 156 5.79 8.46 0.94
N ALA A 157 7.05 8.56 0.52
CA ALA A 157 8.19 8.08 1.31
C ALA A 157 8.34 8.84 2.64
N LEU A 158 8.09 10.16 2.67
CA LEU A 158 8.12 10.95 3.91
C LEU A 158 7.05 10.52 4.90
N VAL A 159 5.87 10.10 4.43
CA VAL A 159 4.82 9.54 5.31
C VAL A 159 5.24 8.17 5.84
N GLY A 160 5.71 7.28 4.96
CA GLY A 160 5.96 5.88 5.31
C GLY A 160 7.20 5.63 6.17
N PHE A 161 8.19 6.53 6.16
CA PHE A 161 9.49 6.30 6.81
C PHE A 161 9.87 7.34 7.88
N LEU A 162 9.05 8.38 8.10
CA LEU A 162 9.25 9.35 9.19
C LEU A 162 8.22 9.23 10.32
N SER A 163 7.32 8.26 10.27
CA SER A 163 6.20 8.09 11.21
C SER A 163 6.37 6.94 12.18
#